data_AF-A0A7W4TL63-F1
#
_entry.id   AF-A0A7W4TL63-F1
#
_cell.length_a   1.000
_cell.length_b   1.000
_cell.length_c   1.000
_cell.angle_alpha   90.00
_cell.angle_beta   90.00
_cell.angle_gamma   90.00
#
_symmetry.space_group_name_H-M   'P 1'
#
loop_
_entity.id
_entity.type
_entity.pdbx_description
1 polymer ?
#
loop_
_entity_poly.entity_id
_entity_poly.type
_entity_poly.pdbx_seq_one_letter_code
_entity_poly.pdbx_strand_id
1 'polypeptide(L)'
;MAWTLEWASRGACKATEADELFVQGSAQNRAKQICGGCPVRTECLADALDSRVEFGVWGGMTERERRALLKRRPNVQSWRRLLETARDAHLGSATAEVTGSGTVSALVLEDARAAV
;
A
#
# COMPACT_ATOMS: atom_id res chain seq x y z
N MET A 1 21.76 9.39 -11.91
CA MET A 1 20.48 8.67 -11.78
C MET A 1 20.29 8.34 -10.30
N ALA A 2 19.73 9.29 -9.54
CA ALA A 2 19.55 9.15 -8.10
C ALA A 2 18.29 8.32 -7.84
N TRP A 3 18.49 7.14 -7.29
CA TRP A 3 17.45 6.18 -6.98
C TRP A 3 16.46 6.78 -5.98
N THR A 4 15.18 6.74 -6.36
CA THR A 4 14.00 7.18 -5.62
C THR A 4 13.72 6.23 -4.43
N LEU A 5 14.67 6.10 -3.50
CA LEU A 5 14.62 5.21 -2.34
C LEU A 5 14.31 5.93 -1.02
N GLU A 6 13.80 7.17 -1.07
CA GLU A 6 13.43 7.90 0.14
C GLU A 6 12.45 7.08 1.00
N TRP A 7 11.50 6.39 0.36
CA TRP A 7 10.57 5.50 1.07
C TRP A 7 11.30 4.35 1.78
N ALA A 8 12.32 3.75 1.17
CA ALA A 8 13.03 2.60 1.75
C ALA A 8 13.75 2.98 3.05
N SER A 9 14.23 4.22 3.13
CA SER A 9 14.88 4.75 4.33
C SER A 9 13.94 4.86 5.55
N ARG A 10 12.63 4.93 5.32
CA ARG A 10 11.56 5.04 6.32
C ARG A 10 10.94 3.68 6.70
N GLY A 11 11.48 2.57 6.19
CA GLY A 11 11.00 1.23 6.49
C GLY A 11 11.24 0.83 7.94
N ALA A 12 10.19 0.37 8.64
CA ALA A 12 10.29 -0.11 10.02
C ALA A 12 11.26 -1.30 10.18
N CYS A 13 11.39 -2.12 9.13
CA CYS A 13 12.31 -3.26 9.08
C CYS A 13 13.79 -2.88 9.11
N LYS A 14 14.14 -1.60 8.91
CA LYS A 14 15.54 -1.13 8.99
C LYS A 14 16.14 -1.27 10.39
N ALA A 15 15.29 -1.31 11.43
CA ALA A 15 15.70 -1.54 12.81
C ALA A 15 15.86 -3.04 13.15
N THR A 16 15.71 -3.93 12.18
CA THR A 16 15.79 -5.39 12.34
C THR A 16 17.00 -5.93 11.58
N GLU A 17 17.59 -7.00 12.10
CA GLU A 17 18.66 -7.73 11.42
C GLU A 17 18.20 -8.29 10.06
N ALA A 18 19.08 -8.25 9.06
CA ALA A 18 18.76 -8.67 7.70
C ALA A 18 18.29 -10.15 7.65
N ASP A 19 18.93 -11.02 8.42
CA ASP A 19 18.63 -12.45 8.44
C ASP A 19 17.18 -12.75 8.90
N GLU A 20 16.56 -11.88 9.71
CA GLU A 20 15.16 -12.04 10.12
C GLU A 20 14.17 -11.71 9.00
N LEU A 21 14.60 -10.98 7.97
CA LEU A 21 13.74 -10.51 6.86
C LEU A 21 13.78 -11.45 5.64
N PHE A 22 14.86 -12.21 5.48
CA PHE A 22 15.09 -13.12 4.34
C PHE A 22 14.90 -14.60 4.69
N VAL A 23 14.04 -14.90 5.65
CA VAL A 23 13.68 -16.27 6.07
C VAL A 23 12.68 -16.94 5.12
N GLN A 24 12.54 -18.27 5.23
CA GLN A 24 11.60 -19.09 4.47
C GLN A 24 10.51 -19.72 5.36
N GLY A 25 9.42 -20.18 4.74
CA GLY A 25 8.37 -20.92 5.44
C GLY A 25 7.67 -20.13 6.54
N SER A 26 7.36 -20.78 7.66
CA SER A 26 6.65 -20.16 8.80
C SER A 26 7.41 -19.01 9.45
N ALA A 27 8.74 -18.96 9.33
CA ALA A 27 9.55 -17.87 9.86
C ALA A 27 9.20 -16.52 9.20
N GLN A 28 8.65 -16.52 7.98
CA GLN A 28 8.19 -15.30 7.30
C GLN A 28 7.08 -14.57 8.05
N ASN A 29 6.37 -15.25 8.96
CA ASN A 29 5.34 -14.63 9.79
C ASN A 29 5.90 -13.49 10.65
N ARG A 30 7.12 -13.62 11.16
CA ARG A 30 7.77 -12.57 11.96
C ARG A 30 8.06 -11.33 11.11
N ALA A 31 8.61 -11.51 9.91
CA ALA A 31 8.82 -10.43 8.96
C ALA A 31 7.50 -9.75 8.53
N LYS A 32 6.42 -10.53 8.36
CA LYS A 32 5.08 -9.98 8.06
C LYS A 32 4.54 -9.12 9.21
N GLN A 33 4.79 -9.48 10.46
CA GLN A 33 4.37 -8.68 11.62
C GLN A 33 5.05 -7.31 11.63
N ILE A 34 6.35 -7.25 11.33
CA ILE A 34 7.11 -5.97 11.21
C ILE A 34 6.47 -5.07 10.15
N CYS A 35 6.06 -5.66 9.02
CA CYS A 35 5.42 -4.92 7.95
C CYS A 35 4.02 -4.37 8.31
N GLY A 36 3.34 -4.92 9.33
CA GLY A 36 1.95 -4.59 9.65
C GLY A 36 1.70 -3.12 9.97
N GLY A 37 2.64 -2.48 10.68
CA GLY A 37 2.59 -1.05 11.03
C GLY A 37 3.56 -0.17 10.24
N CYS A 38 4.17 -0.69 9.18
CA CYS A 38 5.21 0.03 8.45
C CYS A 38 4.60 1.18 7.62
N PRO A 39 5.06 2.44 7.77
CA PRO A 39 4.45 3.59 7.08
C PRO A 39 4.63 3.57 5.56
N VAL A 40 5.62 2.82 5.07
CA VAL A 40 5.96 2.71 3.63
C VAL A 40 5.59 1.35 3.04
N ARG A 41 4.63 0.66 3.67
CA ARG A 41 4.21 -0.68 3.27
C ARG A 41 3.70 -0.73 1.83
N THR A 42 2.95 0.29 1.41
CA THR A 42 2.37 0.41 0.07
C THR A 42 3.45 0.59 -0.99
N GLU A 43 4.38 1.52 -0.76
CA GLU A 43 5.53 1.79 -1.62
C GLU A 43 6.44 0.57 -1.75
N CYS A 44 6.74 -0.08 -0.61
CA CYS A 44 7.55 -1.28 -0.56
C CYS A 44 6.94 -2.44 -1.35
N LEU A 45 5.62 -2.66 -1.22
CA LEU A 45 4.95 -3.70 -1.98
C LEU A 45 4.90 -3.39 -3.47
N ALA A 46 4.60 -2.15 -3.83
CA ALA A 46 4.56 -1.71 -5.21
C ALA A 46 5.89 -1.93 -5.92
N ASP A 47 6.98 -1.49 -5.30
CA ASP A 47 8.34 -1.64 -5.83
C ASP A 47 8.71 -3.11 -6.02
N ALA A 48 8.35 -3.97 -5.07
CA ALA A 48 8.60 -5.41 -5.16
C ALA A 48 7.79 -6.09 -6.28
N LEU A 49 6.57 -5.63 -6.57
CA LEU A 49 5.72 -6.16 -7.62
C LEU A 49 6.13 -5.66 -9.01
N ASP A 50 6.40 -4.36 -9.14
CA ASP A 50 6.88 -3.73 -10.38
C ASP A 50 8.26 -4.28 -10.78
N SER A 51 9.20 -4.40 -9.83
CA SER A 51 10.54 -4.96 -10.06
C SER A 51 10.58 -6.50 -10.05
N ARG A 52 9.46 -7.17 -9.79
CA ARG A 52 9.35 -8.64 -9.66
C ARG A 52 10.40 -9.27 -8.74
N VAL A 53 10.60 -8.67 -7.57
CA VAL A 53 11.57 -9.16 -6.59
C VAL A 53 11.25 -10.60 -6.20
N GLU A 54 12.25 -11.48 -6.29
CA GLU A 54 12.06 -12.92 -6.19
C GLU A 54 12.02 -13.45 -4.76
N PHE A 55 12.65 -12.78 -3.79
CA PHE A 55 12.83 -13.31 -2.43
C PHE A 55 12.33 -12.38 -1.33
N GLY A 56 12.20 -12.92 -0.12
CA GLY A 56 11.89 -12.16 1.10
C GLY A 56 10.45 -11.67 1.23
N VAL A 57 10.17 -11.04 2.37
CA VAL A 57 8.88 -10.40 2.66
C VAL A 57 8.95 -8.92 2.30
N TRP A 58 8.02 -8.46 1.45
CA TRP A 58 7.95 -7.08 0.98
C TRP A 58 6.54 -6.54 1.18
N GLY A 59 6.41 -5.40 1.86
CA GLY A 59 5.13 -4.79 2.19
C GLY A 59 4.14 -5.75 2.89
N GLY A 60 4.65 -6.72 3.64
CA GLY A 60 3.86 -7.74 4.34
C GLY A 60 3.39 -8.89 3.46
N MET A 61 3.92 -9.05 2.25
CA MET A 61 3.66 -10.21 1.38
C MET A 61 4.91 -11.05 1.16
N THR A 62 4.75 -12.36 1.31
CA THR A 62 5.74 -13.37 0.92
C THR A 62 5.90 -13.43 -0.60
N GLU A 63 7.01 -13.99 -1.06
CA GLU A 63 7.25 -14.32 -2.47
C GLU A 63 6.07 -15.07 -3.11
N ARG A 64 5.56 -16.11 -2.43
CA ARG A 64 4.44 -16.92 -2.94
C ARG A 64 3.17 -16.11 -3.11
N GLU A 65 2.85 -15.25 -2.14
CA GLU A 65 1.68 -14.37 -2.20
C GLU A 65 1.82 -13.34 -3.33
N ARG A 66 3.02 -12.75 -3.52
CA ARG A 66 3.27 -11.81 -4.63
C ARG A 66 3.13 -12.48 -6.00
N ARG A 67 3.70 -13.69 -6.18
CA ARG A 67 3.54 -14.46 -7.43
C ARG A 67 2.08 -14.78 -7.72
N ALA A 68 1.31 -15.18 -6.70
CA ALA A 68 -0.11 -15.42 -6.85
C ALA A 68 -0.87 -14.15 -7.26
N LEU A 69 -0.51 -13.00 -6.69
CA LEU A 69 -1.11 -11.71 -7.04
C LEU A 69 -0.79 -11.29 -8.49
N LEU A 70 0.47 -11.40 -8.92
CA LEU A 70 0.90 -11.12 -10.29
C LEU A 70 0.15 -12.03 -11.29
N LYS A 71 -0.02 -13.31 -10.98
CA LYS A 71 -0.79 -14.25 -11.81
C LYS A 71 -2.27 -13.89 -11.91
N ARG A 72 -2.87 -13.38 -10.84
CA ARG A 72 -4.29 -12.96 -10.81
C ARG A 72 -4.54 -11.64 -11.54
N ARG A 73 -3.51 -10.81 -11.72
CA ARG A 73 -3.62 -9.47 -12.32
C ARG A 73 -2.54 -9.25 -13.39
N PRO A 74 -2.57 -9.99 -14.50
CA PRO A 74 -1.51 -9.94 -15.52
C PRO A 74 -1.45 -8.60 -16.27
N ASN A 75 -2.55 -7.82 -16.27
CA ASN A 75 -2.67 -6.60 -17.06
C ASN A 75 -2.32 -5.31 -16.29
N VAL A 76 -1.93 -5.41 -15.02
CA VAL A 76 -1.52 -4.24 -14.22
C VAL A 76 -0.14 -3.78 -14.68
N GLN A 77 -0.09 -2.57 -15.26
CA GLN A 77 1.15 -1.98 -15.78
C GLN A 77 1.95 -1.17 -14.75
N SER A 78 1.30 -0.72 -13.67
CA SER A 78 1.95 0.00 -12.57
C SER A 78 1.28 -0.37 -11.26
N TRP A 79 1.97 -1.15 -10.45
CA TRP A 79 1.52 -1.51 -9.11
C TRP A 79 1.56 -0.32 -8.17
N ARG A 80 2.54 0.57 -8.33
CA ARG A 80 2.59 1.85 -7.61
C ARG A 80 1.27 2.61 -7.69
N ARG A 81 0.83 2.95 -8.91
CA ARG A 81 -0.41 3.72 -9.11
C ARG A 81 -1.62 3.00 -8.54
N LEU A 82 -1.75 1.70 -8.80
CA LEU A 82 -2.88 0.90 -8.32
C LEU A 82 -2.97 0.89 -6.79
N LEU A 83 -1.84 0.67 -6.12
CA LEU A 83 -1.79 0.55 -4.66
C LEU A 83 -1.89 1.92 -3.96
N GLU A 84 -1.34 2.99 -4.54
CA GLU A 84 -1.54 4.37 -4.06
C GLU A 84 -3.01 4.76 -4.12
N THR A 85 -3.68 4.55 -5.26
CA THR A 85 -5.12 4.85 -5.38
C THR A 85 -5.95 4.06 -4.37
N ALA A 86 -5.63 2.78 -4.14
CA ALA A 86 -6.32 1.97 -3.15
C ALA A 86 -6.10 2.48 -1.72
N ARG A 87 -4.85 2.87 -1.37
CA ARG A 87 -4.54 3.47 -0.07
C ARG A 87 -5.32 4.76 0.14
N ASP A 88 -5.31 5.66 -0.84
CA ASP A 88 -5.92 6.98 -0.72
C ASP A 88 -7.46 6.85 -0.63
N ALA A 89 -8.06 5.89 -1.33
CA ALA A 89 -9.48 5.55 -1.17
C ALA A 89 -9.81 5.06 0.25
N HIS A 90 -8.96 4.23 0.85
CA HIS A 90 -9.14 3.76 2.23
C HIS A 90 -8.92 4.86 3.29
N LEU A 91 -7.96 5.75 3.07
CA LEU A 91 -7.75 6.91 3.95
C LEU A 91 -8.90 7.93 3.79
N GLY A 92 -9.42 8.09 2.58
CA GLY A 92 -10.61 8.89 2.31
C GLY A 92 -11.87 8.34 3.00
N SER A 93 -12.04 7.01 3.04
CA SER A 93 -13.14 6.41 3.82
C SER A 93 -12.92 6.55 5.33
N ALA A 94 -11.69 6.36 5.82
CA ALA A 94 -11.38 6.46 7.25
C ALA A 94 -11.50 7.90 7.81
N THR A 95 -11.26 8.92 6.98
CA THR A 95 -11.45 10.33 7.37
C THR A 95 -12.91 10.75 7.32
N ALA A 96 -13.73 10.16 6.45
CA ALA A 96 -15.17 10.41 6.41
C ALA A 96 -15.92 9.89 7.66
N GLU A 97 -15.35 8.93 8.41
CA GLU A 97 -15.99 8.30 9.56
C GLU A 97 -15.71 8.98 10.92
N VAL A 98 -14.91 10.06 10.97
CA VAL A 98 -14.71 10.85 12.20
C VAL A 98 -15.43 12.19 12.07
N THR A 99 -16.76 12.19 12.20
CA THR A 99 -17.54 13.40 12.50
C THR A 99 -18.35 13.19 13.79
N GLY A 100 -17.65 13.24 14.91
CA GLY A 100 -18.24 13.62 16.19
C GLY A 100 -18.22 15.15 16.29
N SER A 101 -19.40 15.76 16.21
CA SER A 101 -19.67 17.19 16.41
C SER A 101 -19.49 18.13 15.19
N GLY A 102 -20.59 18.28 14.45
CA GLY A 102 -21.06 19.62 14.08
C GLY A 102 -20.98 20.02 12.62
N THR A 103 -21.97 19.57 11.83
CA THR A 103 -22.40 20.08 10.52
C THR A 103 -21.59 19.63 9.30
N VAL A 104 -22.10 18.59 8.63
CA VAL A 104 -21.82 18.36 7.22
C VAL A 104 -22.79 19.24 6.44
N SER A 105 -22.34 20.41 5.98
CA SER A 105 -23.08 21.16 4.96
C SER A 105 -22.90 20.44 3.64
N ALA A 106 -23.79 19.47 3.38
CA ALA A 106 -24.10 19.05 2.02
C ALA A 106 -24.93 20.18 1.39
N LEU A 107 -24.28 21.17 0.79
CA LEU A 107 -24.93 21.98 -0.24
C LEU A 107 -24.94 21.16 -1.52
N VAL A 108 -25.99 20.35 -1.66
CA VAL A 108 -26.49 19.91 -2.96
C VAL A 108 -27.82 20.62 -3.21
N LEU A 109 -28.01 21.00 -4.47
CA LEU A 109 -29.13 21.68 -5.12
C LEU A 109 -29.12 23.22 -5.08
N GLU A 110 -28.60 23.81 -6.16
CA GLU A 110 -29.26 24.95 -6.80
C GLU A 110 -29.73 24.51 -8.20
N ASP A 111 -31.05 24.52 -8.35
CA ASP A 111 -31.84 24.42 -9.56
C ASP A 111 -31.26 25.24 -10.72
N ALA A 112 -30.94 24.58 -11.83
CA ALA A 112 -30.91 25.20 -13.16
C ALA A 112 -32.08 24.67 -13.99
N ARG A 113 -33.29 25.03 -13.56
CA ARG A 113 -34.50 24.99 -14.38
C ARG A 113 -34.70 26.40 -14.94
N ALA A 114 -34.41 26.60 -16.24
CA ALA A 114 -35.20 27.40 -17.21
C ALA A 114 -34.35 28.07 -18.31
N ALA A 115 -34.98 28.16 -19.49
CA ALA A 115 -34.65 28.92 -20.71
C ALA A 115 -33.63 28.23 -21.66
N VAL A 116 -33.93 27.87 -22.91
CA VAL A 116 -35.02 28.16 -23.88
C VAL A 116 -35.06 27.00 -24.88
#